data_AF-A0A4Q3WRC1-F1
#
_entry.id   AF-A0A4Q3WRC1-F1
#
_cell.length_a   1.000
_cell.length_b   1.000
_cell.length_c   1.000
_cell.angle_alpha   90.00
_cell.angle_beta   90.00
_cell.angle_gamma   90.00
#
_symmetry.space_group_name_H-M   'P 1'
#
loop_
_entity.id
_entity.type
_entity.pdbx_description
1 polymer ?
#
loop_
_entity_poly.entity_id
_entity_poly.type
_entity_poly.pdbx_seq_one_letter_code
_entity_poly.pdbx_strand_id
1 'polypeptide(L)' 'SDLGNYTLTASAALEVDMGANLSFRTAVSNIYDSTPATGLEENDLLLSAGIAVRF' A
#
# COMPACT_ATOMS: atom_id res chain seq x y z
N SER A 1 1.65 -4.42 29.67
CA SER A 1 2.02 -4.70 28.27
C SER A 1 1.45 -3.59 27.42
N ASP A 2 2.31 -2.85 26.73
CA ASP A 2 1.93 -1.72 25.88
C ASP A 2 1.56 -2.22 24.47
N LEU A 3 0.48 -2.99 24.41
CA LEU A 3 -0.15 -3.43 23.16
C LEU A 3 -1.29 -2.48 22.74
N GLY A 4 -1.43 -1.33 23.40
CA GLY A 4 -2.55 -0.41 23.23
C GLY A 4 -2.41 0.55 22.05
N ASN A 5 -1.19 0.71 21.51
CA ASN A 5 -0.89 1.55 20.36
C ASN A 5 -0.04 0.77 19.37
N TYR A 6 -0.56 0.55 18.17
CA TYR A 6 0.15 -0.09 17.07
C TYR A 6 -0.38 0.39 15.72
N THR A 7 0.47 0.27 14.71
CA THR A 7 0.09 0.43 13.31
C THR A 7 0.18 -0.91 12.60
N LEU A 8 -0.84 -1.25 11.81
CA LEU A 8 -0.87 -2.45 10.97
C LEU A 8 -0.92 -2.03 9.50
N THR A 9 0.08 -2.46 8.72
CA THR A 9 0.11 -2.25 7.27
C THR A 9 -0.16 -3.55 6.53
N ALA A 10 -1.16 -3.55 5.66
CA ALA A 10 -1.47 -4.66 4.75
C ALA A 10 -1.32 -4.17 3.31
N SER A 11 -0.59 -4.92 2.47
CA SER A 11 -0.37 -4.55 1.07
C SER A 11 -0.51 -5.75 0.14
N ALA A 12 -1.01 -5.48 -1.06
CA ALA A 12 -1.12 -6.44 -2.15
C ALA A 12 -0.77 -5.76 -3.48
N ALA A 13 -0.12 -6.48 -4.38
CA ALA A 13 0.25 -5.97 -5.68
C ALA A 13 0.10 -7.04 -6.76
N LEU A 14 -0.24 -6.58 -7.96
CA LEU A 14 -0.21 -7.36 -9.19
C LEU A 14 0.78 -6.69 -10.15
N GLU A 15 1.76 -7.46 -10.62
CA GLU A 15 2.71 -7.05 -11.65
C GLU A 15 2.49 -7.90 -12.90
N VAL A 16 2.49 -7.25 -14.06
CA VAL A 16 2.31 -7.86 -15.37
C VAL A 16 3.45 -7.40 -16.26
N ASP A 17 4.27 -8.35 -16.70
CA ASP A 17 5.28 -8.08 -17.73
C ASP A 17 4.58 -7.93 -19.10
N MET A 18 4.75 -6.76 -19.71
CA MET A 18 4.21 -6.40 -21.02
C MET A 18 5.30 -6.53 -22.10
N GLY A 19 5.98 -7.68 -22.11
CA GLY A 19 7.13 -7.96 -22.98
C GLY A 19 8.47 -7.84 -22.28
N ALA A 20 9.56 -7.82 -23.05
CA ALA A 20 10.92 -7.90 -22.50
C ALA A 20 11.41 -6.63 -21.77
N ASN A 21 10.83 -5.47 -22.10
CA ASN A 21 11.34 -4.16 -21.67
C ASN A 21 10.30 -3.30 -20.96
N LEU A 22 9.09 -3.83 -20.74
CA LEU A 22 7.97 -3.05 -20.18
C LEU A 22 7.24 -3.90 -19.14
N SER A 23 6.92 -3.32 -17.99
CA SER A 23 6.00 -3.93 -17.03
C SER A 23 4.97 -2.92 -16.50
N PHE A 24 3.80 -3.43 -16.15
CA PHE A 24 2.72 -2.69 -15.50
C PHE A 24 2.49 -3.24 -14.10
N ARG A 25 2.26 -2.36 -13.13
CA ARG A 25 1.97 -2.73 -11.75
C ARG A 25 0.76 -1.98 -11.25
N THR A 26 -0.11 -2.68 -10.52
CA THR A 26 -1.13 -2.09 -9.65
C THR A 26 -0.93 -2.58 -8.23
N ALA A 27 -1.11 -1.73 -7.24
CA ALA A 27 -0.93 -2.07 -5.85
C ALA A 27 -1.95 -1.34 -4.96
N VAL A 28 -2.44 -2.06 -3.96
CA VAL A 28 -3.26 -1.52 -2.88
C VAL A 28 -2.53 -1.66 -1.57
N SER A 29 -2.63 -0.67 -0.70
CA SER A 29 -2.09 -0.69 0.65
C SER A 29 -3.10 -0.08 1.60
N ASN A 30 -3.29 -0.69 2.75
CA ASN A 30 -4.08 -0.16 3.85
C ASN A 30 -3.18 -0.03 5.08
N ILE A 31 -3.20 1.14 5.70
CA ILE A 31 -2.51 1.40 6.96
C ILE A 31 -3.60 1.62 8.01
N TYR A 32 -3.56 0.84 9.08
CA TYR A 32 -4.47 0.97 10.22
C TYR A 32 -3.71 1.47 11.44
N ASP A 33 -4.19 2.53 12.09
CA ASP A 33 -3.70 3.03 13.37
C ASP A 33 -4.74 2.72 14.46
N SER A 34 -4.32 2.00 15.52
CA SER A 34 -5.23 1.65 16.63
C SER A 34 -5.55 2.83 17.56
N THR A 35 -4.82 3.94 17.45
CA THR A 35 -4.95 5.14 18.28
C THR A 35 -4.77 6.42 17.45
N PRO A 36 -5.63 6.68 16.46
CA PRO A 36 -5.51 7.85 15.60
C PRO A 36 -5.66 9.14 16.43
N ALA A 37 -4.95 10.19 16.04
CA ALA A 37 -5.12 11.50 16.66
C ALA A 37 -6.56 12.00 16.49
N THR A 38 -7.05 12.79 17.46
CA THR A 38 -8.42 13.30 17.46
C THR A 38 -8.76 13.99 16.14
N GLY A 39 -9.80 13.49 15.47
CA GLY A 39 -10.30 14.04 14.20
C GLY A 39 -9.67 13.44 12.95
N LEU A 40 -8.79 12.44 13.08
CA LEU A 40 -8.26 11.66 11.96
C LEU A 40 -8.94 10.30 11.84
N GLU A 41 -8.85 9.71 10.64
CA GLU A 41 -9.35 8.38 10.36
C GLU A 41 -8.35 7.31 10.86
N GLU A 42 -8.86 6.13 11.21
CA GLU A 42 -8.05 4.99 11.64
C GLU A 42 -7.42 4.23 10.47
N ASN A 43 -7.90 4.45 9.24
CA ASN A 43 -7.49 3.73 8.05
C ASN A 43 -7.09 4.66 6.90
N ASP A 44 -5.88 4.45 6.36
CA ASP A 44 -5.42 5.07 5.13
C ASP A 44 -5.33 4.03 4.01
N LEU A 45 -6.23 4.12 3.02
CA LEU A 45 -6.22 3.28 1.82
C LEU A 45 -5.53 3.98 0.65
N LEU A 46 -4.48 3.36 0.11
CA LEU A 46 -3.78 3.81 -1.08
C LEU A 46 -3.93 2.80 -2.21
N LEU A 47 -4.46 3.25 -3.35
CA LEU A 47 -4.43 2.54 -4.63
C LEU A 47 -3.42 3.23 -5.55
N SER A 48 -2.49 2.48 -6.11
CA SER A 48 -1.46 3.00 -7.02
C SER A 48 -1.33 2.12 -8.26
N ALA A 49 -0.94 2.74 -9.37
CA ALA A 49 -0.59 2.07 -10.61
C ALA A 49 0.68 2.69 -11.19
N GLY A 50 1.49 1.89 -11.88
CA GLY A 50 2.76 2.32 -12.44
C GLY A 50 3.19 1.50 -13.66
N ILE A 51 4.03 2.11 -14.48
CA ILE A 51 4.66 1.50 -15.65
C ILE A 51 6.17 1.61 -15.48
N ALA A 52 6.91 0.53 -15.74
CA ALA A 52 8.36 0.51 -15.70
C ALA A 52 8.93 0.15 -17.08
N VAL A 53 9.98 0.86 -17.50
CA VAL A 53 10.74 0.59 -18.72
C VAL A 53 12.14 0.10 -18.33
N ARG A 54 12.56 -1.04 -18.87
CA ARG A 54 13.91 -1.59 -18.69
C ARG A 54 14.74 -1.34 -19.97
N PHE A 55 15.87 -0.67 -19.81
CA PHE A 55 16.84 -0.35 -20.88
C PHE A 55 18.03 -1.29 -20.87
#